data_AF-A0A5C7PG92-F1
#
_entry.id   AF-A0A5C7PG92-F1
#
_cell.length_a   1.000
_cell.length_b   1.000
_cell.length_c   1.000
_cell.angle_alpha   90.00
_cell.angle_beta   90.00
_cell.angle_gamma   90.00
#
_symmetry.space_group_name_H-M   'P 1'
#
loop_
_entity.id
_entity.type
_entity.pdbx_description
1 polymer ?
#
loop_
_entity_poly.entity_id
_entity_poly.type
_entity_poly.pdbx_seq_one_letter_code
_entity_poly.pdbx_strand_id
1 'polypeptide(L)'
;MTAGGAGRDRPAESSTSSFAGFPAEAFEFYEQLAADPTKSWWEAHKAIYLRAVREPLAGLGAALADEFGPPKLFRPYRDVRFSKDKTPYKDHQGMYVEACGGDAAEASGLGWYVQVSAGGLMVAGGWYQSSPDQVARYRAALATAAPAERLAGLVQALTDEGLTLGGDRLKSRPRGVPADHPNVEWLRFRTMYVERRWEPAAWMGTPDASDQVRRQWRAMRPLMDWLAEVVGPGDPAHAGKTGGQDGL
;
A
#
# COMPACT_ATOMS: atom_id res chain seq x y z
N MET A 1 -22.87 35.14 -51.30
CA MET A 1 -22.28 33.86 -51.76
C MET A 1 -20.96 33.69 -51.00
N THR A 2 -20.99 32.86 -49.95
CA THR A 2 -20.22 31.60 -49.81
C THR A 2 -18.76 31.85 -49.45
N ALA A 3 -18.42 31.68 -48.16
CA ALA A 3 -17.84 30.45 -47.57
C ALA A 3 -16.31 30.42 -47.78
N GLY A 4 -15.44 30.01 -46.86
CA GLY A 4 -15.55 29.23 -45.63
C GLY A 4 -14.18 28.55 -45.48
N GLY A 5 -13.63 28.47 -44.27
CA GLY A 5 -12.30 27.88 -44.09
C GLY A 5 -11.77 27.94 -42.68
N ALA A 6 -12.59 27.55 -41.69
CA ALA A 6 -12.11 27.27 -40.34
C ALA A 6 -11.41 25.90 -40.35
N GLY A 7 -10.08 25.90 -40.28
CA GLY A 7 -9.29 24.71 -39.99
C GLY A 7 -9.62 24.24 -38.58
N ARG A 8 -10.24 23.05 -38.49
CA ARG A 8 -10.48 22.36 -37.23
C ARG A 8 -9.16 21.83 -36.70
N ASP A 9 -8.69 22.41 -35.60
CA ASP A 9 -7.87 21.67 -34.64
C ASP A 9 -8.68 20.49 -34.10
N ARG A 10 -8.15 19.30 -34.29
CA ARG A 10 -8.64 18.08 -33.64
C ARG A 10 -7.70 17.84 -32.46
N PRO A 11 -8.15 17.95 -31.20
CA PRO A 11 -7.30 17.52 -30.11
C PRO A 11 -7.15 16.00 -30.19
N ALA A 12 -5.92 15.52 -30.04
CA ALA A 12 -5.62 14.12 -29.85
C ALA A 12 -6.28 13.67 -28.53
N GLU A 13 -7.22 12.73 -28.62
CA GLU A 13 -7.73 12.03 -27.45
C GLU A 13 -6.56 11.27 -26.82
N SER A 14 -6.11 11.75 -25.66
CA SER A 14 -5.27 10.95 -24.77
C SER A 14 -6.08 9.74 -24.35
N SER A 15 -5.75 8.57 -24.89
CA SER A 15 -6.37 7.30 -24.52
C SER A 15 -5.91 6.91 -23.11
N THR A 16 -6.54 7.47 -22.09
CA THR A 16 -6.48 6.96 -20.73
C THR A 16 -7.16 5.59 -20.77
N SER A 17 -6.37 4.51 -20.85
CA SER A 17 -6.91 3.16 -20.74
C SER A 17 -7.61 3.04 -19.38
N SER A 18 -8.94 3.07 -19.39
CA SER A 18 -9.75 3.00 -18.18
C SER A 18 -9.58 1.62 -17.54
N PHE A 19 -9.30 1.59 -16.24
CA PHE A 19 -9.24 0.34 -15.48
C PHE A 19 -10.56 -0.44 -15.59
N ALA A 20 -10.48 -1.69 -16.05
CA ALA A 20 -11.65 -2.54 -16.29
C ALA A 20 -11.92 -3.57 -15.17
N GLY A 21 -11.03 -3.67 -14.17
CA GLY A 21 -11.05 -4.74 -13.17
C GLY A 21 -9.89 -5.73 -13.33
N PHE A 22 -9.75 -6.62 -12.36
CA PHE A 22 -8.84 -7.77 -12.39
C PHE A 22 -9.57 -8.99 -12.93
N PRO A 23 -9.20 -9.53 -14.11
CA PRO A 23 -9.85 -10.73 -14.64
C PRO A 23 -9.67 -11.91 -13.68
N ALA A 24 -10.58 -12.89 -13.71
CA ALA A 24 -10.49 -14.11 -12.89
C ALA A 24 -9.13 -14.82 -13.03
N GLU A 25 -8.58 -14.80 -14.25
CA GLU A 25 -7.26 -15.31 -14.60
C GLU A 25 -6.11 -14.72 -13.73
N ALA A 26 -6.28 -13.52 -13.18
CA ALA A 26 -5.31 -12.92 -12.26
C ALA A 26 -5.15 -13.72 -10.96
N PHE A 27 -6.26 -14.20 -10.41
CA PHE A 27 -6.30 -14.98 -9.18
C PHE A 27 -5.84 -16.42 -9.45
N GLU A 28 -6.35 -17.02 -10.53
CA GLU A 28 -5.95 -18.35 -11.00
C GLU A 28 -4.45 -18.43 -11.30
N PHE A 29 -3.86 -17.37 -11.87
CA PHE A 29 -2.41 -17.30 -12.10
C PHE A 29 -1.62 -17.50 -10.80
N TYR A 30 -2.04 -16.86 -9.71
CA TYR A 30 -1.36 -16.98 -8.43
C TYR A 30 -1.64 -18.30 -7.73
N GLU A 31 -2.81 -18.90 -7.91
CA GLU A 31 -3.09 -20.27 -7.44
C GLU A 31 -2.13 -21.27 -8.10
N GLN A 32 -1.95 -21.16 -9.42
CA GLN A 32 -1.05 -22.04 -10.17
C GLN A 32 0.42 -21.76 -9.85
N LEU A 33 0.82 -20.49 -9.69
CA LEU A 33 2.19 -20.13 -9.30
C LEU A 33 2.53 -20.67 -7.90
N ALA A 34 1.57 -20.68 -6.98
CA ALA A 34 1.76 -21.26 -5.66
C ALA A 34 1.95 -22.79 -5.72
N ALA A 35 1.30 -23.47 -6.67
CA ALA A 35 1.47 -24.90 -6.91
C ALA A 35 2.79 -25.25 -7.62
N ASP A 36 3.28 -24.40 -8.52
CA ASP A 36 4.53 -24.58 -9.26
C ASP A 36 5.34 -23.27 -9.34
N PRO A 37 6.12 -22.92 -8.30
CA PRO A 37 6.93 -21.70 -8.27
C PRO A 37 8.25 -21.86 -9.03
N THR A 38 8.31 -22.68 -10.07
CA THR A 38 9.53 -22.89 -10.86
C THR A 38 9.73 -21.80 -11.92
N LYS A 39 11.00 -21.58 -12.28
CA LYS A 39 11.35 -20.62 -13.34
C LYS A 39 10.76 -21.00 -14.70
N SER A 40 10.75 -22.29 -15.02
CA SER A 40 10.14 -22.82 -16.25
C SER A 40 8.64 -22.52 -16.32
N TRP A 41 7.92 -22.73 -15.22
CA TRP A 41 6.50 -22.41 -15.16
C TRP A 41 6.28 -20.90 -15.35
N TRP A 42 7.04 -20.06 -14.64
CA TRP A 42 6.95 -18.61 -14.79
C TRP A 42 7.21 -18.15 -16.23
N GLU A 43 8.25 -18.66 -16.89
CA GLU A 43 8.58 -18.27 -18.26
C GLU A 43 7.47 -18.62 -19.24
N ALA A 44 6.82 -19.78 -19.07
CA ALA A 44 5.68 -20.20 -19.88
C ALA A 44 4.42 -19.33 -19.64
N HIS A 45 4.20 -18.85 -18.42
CA HIS A 45 2.99 -18.10 -18.03
C HIS A 45 3.22 -16.59 -17.92
N LYS A 46 4.41 -16.09 -18.26
CA LYS A 46 4.77 -14.66 -18.14
C LYS A 46 3.82 -13.75 -18.91
N ALA A 47 3.33 -14.18 -20.07
CA ALA A 47 2.38 -13.41 -20.87
C ALA A 47 1.02 -13.23 -20.14
N ILE A 48 0.59 -14.24 -19.38
CA ILE A 48 -0.62 -14.17 -18.54
C ILE A 48 -0.39 -13.16 -17.41
N TYR A 49 0.72 -13.27 -16.69
CA TYR A 49 1.07 -12.30 -15.64
C TYR A 49 1.06 -10.85 -16.15
N LEU A 50 1.64 -10.58 -17.33
CA LEU A 50 1.67 -9.24 -17.88
C LEU A 50 0.25 -8.70 -18.16
N ARG A 51 -0.57 -9.48 -18.87
CA ARG A 51 -1.92 -9.08 -19.31
C ARG A 51 -2.96 -9.10 -18.20
N ALA A 52 -2.97 -10.13 -17.36
CA ALA A 52 -4.02 -10.37 -16.38
C ALA A 52 -3.72 -9.76 -15.00
N VAL A 53 -2.45 -9.53 -14.66
CA VAL A 53 -2.05 -9.03 -13.34
C VAL A 53 -1.43 -7.64 -13.44
N ARG A 54 -0.31 -7.51 -14.16
CA ARG A 54 0.50 -6.29 -14.17
C ARG A 54 -0.21 -5.12 -14.85
N GLU A 55 -0.79 -5.35 -16.02
CA GLU A 55 -1.52 -4.33 -16.78
C GLU A 55 -2.76 -3.82 -16.02
N PRO A 56 -3.66 -4.68 -15.49
CA PRO A 56 -4.77 -4.22 -14.65
C PRO A 56 -4.32 -3.46 -13.41
N LEU A 57 -3.27 -3.91 -12.72
CA LEU A 57 -2.77 -3.18 -11.54
C LEU A 57 -2.19 -1.81 -11.92
N ALA A 58 -1.50 -1.70 -13.06
CA ALA A 58 -1.05 -0.42 -13.58
C ALA A 58 -2.22 0.50 -13.95
N GLY A 59 -3.28 -0.05 -14.55
CA GLY A 59 -4.53 0.66 -14.83
C GLY A 59 -5.22 1.16 -13.56
N LEU A 60 -5.29 0.33 -12.51
CA LEU A 60 -5.79 0.73 -11.19
C LEU A 60 -4.98 1.90 -10.64
N GLY A 61 -3.63 1.79 -10.68
CA GLY A 61 -2.74 2.86 -10.25
C GLY A 61 -2.98 4.16 -11.00
N ALA A 62 -3.12 4.11 -12.33
CA ALA A 62 -3.43 5.29 -13.14
C ALA A 62 -4.79 5.92 -12.76
N ALA A 63 -5.82 5.10 -12.50
CA ALA A 63 -7.15 5.57 -12.08
C ALA A 63 -7.18 6.19 -10.67
N LEU A 64 -6.15 5.97 -9.85
CA LEU A 64 -6.00 6.51 -8.50
C LEU A 64 -4.97 7.66 -8.44
N ALA A 65 -4.18 7.86 -9.49
CA ALA A 65 -3.01 8.74 -9.47
C ALA A 65 -3.37 10.21 -9.20
N ASP A 66 -4.46 10.70 -9.79
CA ASP A 66 -4.89 12.10 -9.63
C ASP A 66 -5.20 12.45 -8.17
N GLU A 67 -5.65 11.47 -7.37
CA GLU A 67 -6.05 11.69 -5.99
C GLU A 67 -4.97 11.30 -4.97
N PHE A 68 -4.21 10.24 -5.25
CA PHE A 68 -3.28 9.67 -4.26
C PHE A 68 -1.81 9.85 -4.61
N GLY A 69 -1.49 10.19 -5.87
CA GLY A 69 -0.13 10.34 -6.37
C GLY A 69 0.34 9.18 -7.26
N PRO A 70 1.56 9.28 -7.81
CA PRO A 70 2.06 8.35 -8.81
C PRO A 70 2.29 6.94 -8.23
N PRO A 71 1.79 5.87 -8.90
CA PRO A 71 1.97 4.51 -8.44
C PRO A 71 3.34 3.92 -8.78
N LYS A 72 3.84 3.09 -7.88
CA LYS A 72 5.04 2.26 -8.06
C LYS A 72 4.68 0.79 -7.90
N LEU A 73 4.79 0.03 -9.00
CA LEU A 73 4.59 -1.42 -8.98
C LEU A 73 5.87 -2.12 -8.54
N PHE A 74 5.74 -3.08 -7.62
CA PHE A 74 6.87 -3.91 -7.20
C PHE A 74 7.26 -4.91 -8.29
N ARG A 75 8.49 -5.42 -8.18
CA ARG A 75 8.95 -6.54 -9.02
C ARG A 75 8.36 -7.85 -8.48
N PRO A 76 8.02 -8.81 -9.35
CA PRO A 76 7.43 -10.09 -8.93
C PRO A 76 8.46 -11.07 -8.35
N TYR A 77 9.76 -10.75 -8.41
CA TYR A 77 10.84 -11.62 -7.95
C TYR A 77 11.12 -11.42 -6.46
N ARG A 78 11.41 -12.50 -5.74
CA ARG A 78 11.80 -12.50 -4.33
C ARG A 78 13.33 -12.47 -4.19
N ASP A 79 13.86 -11.73 -3.22
CA ASP A 79 15.28 -11.85 -2.86
C ASP A 79 15.48 -13.03 -1.88
N VAL A 80 15.93 -14.16 -2.42
CA VAL A 80 16.04 -15.41 -1.66
C VAL A 80 17.40 -15.63 -1.00
N ARG A 81 18.37 -14.72 -1.16
CA ARG A 81 19.75 -14.92 -0.71
C ARG A 81 19.84 -15.25 0.78
N PHE A 82 19.03 -14.57 1.59
CA PHE A 82 18.98 -14.72 3.04
C PHE A 82 17.66 -15.28 3.58
N SER A 83 16.70 -15.58 2.69
CA SER A 83 15.38 -16.10 3.09
C SER A 83 15.44 -17.60 3.38
N LYS A 84 14.62 -18.06 4.34
CA LYS A 84 14.36 -19.50 4.56
C LYS A 84 13.50 -20.08 3.44
N ASP A 85 12.55 -19.29 2.96
CA ASP A 85 11.79 -19.58 1.76
C ASP A 85 12.63 -19.26 0.52
N LYS A 86 12.84 -20.25 -0.33
CA LYS A 86 13.65 -20.16 -1.54
C LYS A 86 12.81 -20.03 -2.82
N THR A 87 11.50 -19.79 -2.71
CA THR A 87 10.66 -19.52 -3.87
C THR A 87 11.15 -18.27 -4.61
N PRO A 88 11.44 -18.36 -5.93
CA PRO A 88 12.02 -17.24 -6.69
C PRO A 88 11.02 -16.11 -6.98
N TYR A 89 9.73 -16.37 -6.81
CA TYR A 89 8.64 -15.45 -7.13
C TYR A 89 7.80 -15.13 -5.89
N LYS A 90 7.21 -13.94 -5.91
CA LYS A 90 6.18 -13.53 -4.97
C LYS A 90 4.85 -14.18 -5.35
N ASP A 91 4.05 -14.48 -4.33
CA ASP A 91 2.69 -15.01 -4.42
C ASP A 91 1.62 -13.92 -4.63
N HIS A 92 2.06 -12.67 -4.85
CA HIS A 92 1.22 -11.52 -5.09
C HIS A 92 1.93 -10.48 -5.96
N GLN A 93 1.16 -9.60 -6.59
CA GLN A 93 1.66 -8.37 -7.19
C GLN A 93 1.18 -7.18 -6.38
N GLY A 94 2.13 -6.43 -5.80
CA GLY A 94 1.85 -5.21 -5.04
C GLY A 94 2.10 -3.92 -5.83
N MET A 95 1.39 -2.88 -5.43
CA MET A 95 1.57 -1.49 -5.84
C MET A 95 1.61 -0.61 -4.60
N TYR A 96 2.51 0.37 -4.62
CA TYR A 96 2.66 1.38 -3.57
C TYR A 96 2.47 2.78 -4.16
N VAL A 97 1.82 3.65 -3.41
CA VAL A 97 1.74 5.09 -3.69
C VAL A 97 2.24 5.81 -2.45
N GLU A 98 3.25 6.66 -2.59
CA GLU A 98 3.74 7.46 -1.47
C GLU A 98 2.70 8.49 -1.07
N ALA A 99 2.42 8.60 0.23
CA ALA A 99 1.46 9.58 0.73
C ALA A 99 2.16 10.94 0.84
N CYS A 100 1.78 11.87 -0.04
CA CYS A 100 2.34 13.22 -0.02
C CYS A 100 1.71 14.09 1.07
N GLY A 101 2.54 14.63 1.97
CA GLY A 101 2.21 15.76 2.83
C GLY A 101 3.27 16.85 2.66
N GLY A 102 2.96 17.90 1.89
CA GLY A 102 3.87 19.04 1.63
C GLY A 102 5.23 18.66 1.02
N ASP A 103 6.21 19.58 1.07
CA ASP A 103 7.58 19.41 0.54
C ASP A 103 8.37 18.25 1.20
N ALA A 104 7.83 17.64 2.25
CA ALA A 104 8.43 16.60 3.07
C ALA A 104 8.01 15.16 2.70
N ALA A 105 7.26 15.01 1.60
CA ALA A 105 6.65 13.74 1.18
C ALA A 105 7.67 12.60 0.98
N GLU A 106 8.80 12.86 0.33
CA GLU A 106 9.81 11.86 -0.11
C GLU A 106 10.58 11.13 1.01
N ALA A 107 10.25 11.37 2.28
CA ALA A 107 10.92 10.73 3.41
C ALA A 107 9.99 10.37 4.57
N SER A 108 8.67 10.47 4.38
CA SER A 108 7.70 10.19 5.45
C SER A 108 7.60 8.70 5.80
N GLY A 109 7.90 7.81 4.83
CA GLY A 109 7.66 6.37 4.97
C GLY A 109 6.16 6.03 5.07
N LEU A 110 5.29 7.00 4.78
CA LEU A 110 3.85 6.85 4.70
C LEU A 110 3.43 6.52 3.28
N GLY A 111 2.47 5.61 3.13
CA GLY A 111 1.90 5.37 1.83
C GLY A 111 0.64 4.54 1.82
N TRP A 112 0.16 4.37 0.60
CA TRP A 112 -0.97 3.54 0.22
C TRP A 112 -0.45 2.29 -0.45
N TYR A 113 -1.07 1.16 -0.15
CA TYR A 113 -0.70 -0.12 -0.71
C TYR A 113 -1.94 -0.86 -1.20
N VAL A 114 -1.77 -1.58 -2.30
CA VAL A 114 -2.72 -2.57 -2.78
C VAL A 114 -1.96 -3.74 -3.38
N GLN A 115 -2.47 -4.95 -3.18
CA GLN A 115 -1.98 -6.15 -3.86
C GLN A 115 -3.11 -7.04 -4.34
N VAL A 116 -2.79 -7.80 -5.38
CA VAL A 116 -3.58 -8.93 -5.89
C VAL A 116 -2.81 -10.23 -5.72
N SER A 117 -3.47 -11.26 -5.23
CA SER A 117 -2.92 -12.62 -5.05
C SER A 117 -4.01 -13.67 -5.29
N ALA A 118 -3.69 -14.95 -5.14
CA ALA A 118 -4.69 -16.03 -5.14
C ALA A 118 -5.78 -15.80 -4.08
N GLY A 119 -5.41 -15.20 -2.94
CA GLY A 119 -6.32 -14.88 -1.84
C GLY A 119 -7.17 -13.64 -2.04
N GLY A 120 -7.18 -13.04 -3.24
CA GLY A 120 -8.00 -11.89 -3.58
C GLY A 120 -7.22 -10.56 -3.52
N LEU A 121 -7.86 -9.53 -2.97
CA LEU A 121 -7.28 -8.19 -2.84
C LEU A 121 -6.95 -7.87 -1.39
N MET A 122 -5.81 -7.21 -1.18
CA MET A 122 -5.51 -6.53 0.07
C MET A 122 -5.19 -5.07 -0.22
N VAL A 123 -5.77 -4.16 0.56
CA VAL A 123 -5.43 -2.73 0.56
C VAL A 123 -4.95 -2.33 1.94
N ALA A 124 -4.00 -1.41 1.99
CA ALA A 124 -3.49 -0.90 3.25
C ALA A 124 -3.08 0.58 3.14
N GLY A 125 -3.04 1.24 4.29
CA GLY A 125 -2.52 2.60 4.45
C GLY A 125 -1.76 2.69 5.77
N GLY A 126 -0.56 3.27 5.74
CA GLY A 126 0.18 3.46 6.97
C GLY A 126 1.59 3.97 6.82
N TRP A 127 2.27 3.97 7.95
CA TRP A 127 3.70 4.20 8.14
C TRP A 127 4.44 2.87 8.08
N TYR A 128 5.09 2.58 6.95
CA TYR A 128 5.73 1.29 6.68
C TYR A 128 7.24 1.30 6.90
N GLN A 129 7.86 2.45 6.75
CA GLN A 129 9.30 2.62 6.91
C GLN A 129 9.58 3.71 7.93
N SER A 130 10.26 3.34 9.00
CA SER A 130 10.54 4.21 10.12
C SER A 130 12.02 4.50 10.27
N SER A 131 12.39 5.75 10.53
CA SER A 131 13.70 6.13 11.04
C SER A 131 13.70 6.26 12.58
N PRO A 132 14.87 6.19 13.24
CA PRO A 132 14.95 6.35 14.70
C PRO A 132 14.35 7.66 15.22
N ASP A 133 14.51 8.76 14.49
CA ASP A 133 13.97 10.06 14.84
C ASP A 133 12.44 10.12 14.71
N GLN A 134 11.85 9.49 13.70
CA GLN A 134 10.39 9.34 13.58
C GLN A 134 9.81 8.53 14.74
N VAL A 135 10.44 7.40 15.09
CA VAL A 135 10.03 6.57 16.23
C VAL A 135 10.13 7.35 17.55
N ALA A 136 11.15 8.20 17.70
CA ALA A 136 11.28 9.06 18.87
C ALA A 136 10.16 10.10 18.95
N ARG A 137 9.84 10.79 17.84
CA ARG A 137 8.73 11.76 17.77
C ARG A 137 7.38 11.11 18.05
N TYR A 138 7.11 9.95 17.43
CA TYR A 138 5.90 9.17 17.69
C TYR A 138 5.73 8.83 19.17
N ARG A 139 6.79 8.33 19.82
CA ARG A 139 6.74 8.00 21.25
C ARG A 139 6.60 9.24 22.14
N ALA A 140 7.24 10.35 21.78
CA ALA A 140 7.13 11.60 22.51
C ALA A 140 5.69 12.17 22.47
N ALA A 141 5.03 12.11 21.31
CA ALA A 141 3.64 12.53 21.18
C ALA A 141 2.71 11.70 22.09
N LEU A 142 2.93 10.39 22.15
CA LEU A 142 2.14 9.45 22.96
C LEU A 142 2.49 9.44 24.46
N ALA A 143 3.46 10.26 24.88
CA ALA A 143 3.75 10.47 26.31
C ALA A 143 2.63 11.27 27.01
N THR A 144 1.76 11.94 26.25
CA THR A 144 0.58 12.66 26.76
C THR A 144 -0.71 11.92 26.40
N ALA A 145 -1.78 12.14 27.18
CA ALA A 145 -3.05 11.41 27.00
C ALA A 145 -3.75 11.75 25.67
N ALA A 146 -3.87 13.03 25.33
CA ALA A 146 -4.72 13.45 24.21
C ALA A 146 -4.30 12.88 22.83
N PRO A 147 -3.02 12.85 22.42
CA PRO A 147 -2.62 12.21 21.17
C PRO A 147 -2.87 10.69 21.15
N ALA A 148 -2.70 10.02 22.30
CA ALA A 148 -2.95 8.59 22.41
C ALA A 148 -4.43 8.25 22.34
N GLU A 149 -5.30 9.04 22.98
CA GLU A 149 -6.75 8.92 22.86
C GLU A 149 -7.23 9.16 21.43
N ARG A 150 -6.68 10.16 20.73
CA ARG A 150 -6.97 10.39 19.31
C ARG A 150 -6.57 9.19 18.45
N LEU A 151 -5.35 8.67 18.62
CA LEU A 151 -4.90 7.49 17.90
C LEU A 151 -5.81 6.29 18.16
N ALA A 152 -6.15 6.03 19.43
CA ALA A 152 -7.04 4.94 19.80
C ALA A 152 -8.42 5.07 19.14
N GLY A 153 -9.00 6.28 19.12
CA GLY A 153 -10.28 6.53 18.45
C GLY A 153 -10.22 6.34 16.93
N LEU A 154 -9.15 6.80 16.28
CA LEU A 154 -8.94 6.60 14.84
C LEU A 154 -8.81 5.12 14.49
N VAL A 155 -8.01 4.37 15.23
CA VAL A 155 -7.87 2.92 15.04
C VAL A 155 -9.20 2.21 15.30
N GLN A 156 -9.91 2.57 16.37
CA GLN A 156 -11.20 1.95 16.71
C GLN A 156 -12.22 2.12 15.58
N ALA A 157 -12.36 3.34 15.04
CA ALA A 157 -13.25 3.61 13.91
C ALA A 157 -12.91 2.74 12.68
N LEU A 158 -11.63 2.60 12.36
CA LEU A 158 -11.18 1.76 11.24
C LEU A 158 -11.42 0.27 11.52
N THR A 159 -11.22 -0.20 12.75
CA THR A 159 -11.51 -1.59 13.10
C THR A 159 -13.01 -1.91 13.05
N ASP A 160 -13.86 -0.95 13.43
CA ASP A 160 -15.32 -1.09 13.34
C ASP A 160 -15.80 -1.17 11.88
N GLU A 161 -15.05 -0.56 10.94
CA GLU A 161 -15.26 -0.69 9.49
C GLU A 161 -14.69 -1.98 8.87
N GLY A 162 -14.06 -2.83 9.69
CA GLY A 162 -13.49 -4.12 9.30
C GLY A 162 -12.03 -4.08 8.83
N LEU A 163 -11.28 -3.02 9.16
CA LEU A 163 -9.84 -2.98 8.94
C LEU A 163 -9.08 -3.62 10.12
N THR A 164 -7.89 -4.13 9.85
CA THR A 164 -7.01 -4.73 10.86
C THR A 164 -5.76 -3.88 11.06
N LEU A 165 -5.40 -3.60 12.32
CA LEU A 165 -4.17 -2.89 12.67
C LEU A 165 -2.94 -3.82 12.62
N GLY A 166 -2.01 -3.51 11.74
CA GLY A 166 -0.71 -4.15 11.60
C GLY A 166 0.45 -3.22 11.95
N GLY A 167 1.67 -3.71 11.69
CA GLY A 167 2.91 -2.97 11.92
C GLY A 167 3.89 -3.71 12.83
N ASP A 168 5.16 -3.35 12.70
CA ASP A 168 6.24 -3.91 13.49
C ASP A 168 6.26 -3.29 14.89
N ARG A 169 6.38 -4.16 15.90
CA ARG A 169 6.27 -3.79 17.32
C ARG A 169 7.36 -4.44 18.13
N LEU A 170 7.85 -3.74 19.15
CA LEU A 170 8.73 -4.33 20.14
C LEU A 170 8.00 -5.45 20.90
N LYS A 171 8.69 -6.56 21.16
CA LYS A 171 8.18 -7.66 22.00
C LYS A 171 7.99 -7.24 23.47
N SER A 172 8.78 -6.27 23.92
CA SER A 172 8.74 -5.71 25.26
C SER A 172 8.51 -4.19 25.21
N ARG A 173 8.27 -3.59 26.38
CA ARG A 173 8.16 -2.13 26.51
C ARG A 173 9.44 -1.43 26.01
N PRO A 174 9.32 -0.22 25.41
CA PRO A 174 10.49 0.58 25.09
C PRO A 174 11.34 0.88 26.33
N ARG A 175 12.65 1.03 26.13
CA ARG A 175 13.58 1.39 27.21
C ARG A 175 13.15 2.73 27.84
N GLY A 176 13.05 2.78 29.16
CA GLY A 176 12.69 3.99 29.91
C GLY A 176 11.19 4.23 30.11
N VAL A 177 10.30 3.45 29.46
CA VAL A 177 8.84 3.55 29.65
C VAL A 177 8.42 2.68 30.84
N PRO A 178 7.72 3.19 31.88
CA PRO A 178 7.19 2.38 32.97
C PRO A 178 6.31 1.21 32.50
N ALA A 179 6.29 0.11 33.24
CA ALA A 179 5.52 -1.09 32.83
C ALA A 179 4.00 -0.85 32.88
N ASP A 180 3.56 0.06 33.74
CA ASP A 180 2.17 0.48 33.97
C ASP A 180 1.79 1.74 33.15
N HIS A 181 2.62 2.16 32.19
CA HIS A 181 2.30 3.31 31.36
C HIS A 181 1.01 3.04 30.56
N PRO A 182 -0.01 3.93 30.62
CA PRO A 182 -1.33 3.67 30.05
C PRO A 182 -1.28 3.41 28.53
N ASN A 183 -0.33 4.03 27.84
CA ASN A 183 -0.15 3.90 26.38
C ASN A 183 0.95 2.90 25.97
N VAL A 184 1.38 1.99 26.85
CA VAL A 184 2.54 1.11 26.59
C VAL A 184 2.37 0.30 25.29
N GLU A 185 1.16 -0.15 24.98
CA GLU A 185 0.89 -0.92 23.76
C GLU A 185 1.08 -0.09 22.48
N TRP A 186 0.70 1.19 22.50
CA TRP A 186 0.95 2.12 21.39
C TRP A 186 2.42 2.47 21.25
N LEU A 187 3.14 2.63 22.37
CA LEU A 187 4.56 3.00 22.37
C LEU A 187 5.48 1.90 21.81
N ARG A 188 5.00 0.65 21.74
CA ARG A 188 5.75 -0.49 21.21
C ARG A 188 5.87 -0.48 19.69
N PHE A 189 4.96 0.19 18.97
CA PHE A 189 5.02 0.27 17.51
C PHE A 189 6.30 1.00 17.05
N ARG A 190 6.88 0.49 15.97
CA ARG A 190 7.96 1.12 15.19
C ARG A 190 7.47 1.47 13.79
N THR A 191 6.52 0.72 13.26
CA THR A 191 5.75 1.03 12.04
C THR A 191 4.28 0.76 12.35
N MET A 192 3.35 1.35 11.61
CA MET A 192 1.92 1.18 11.86
C MET A 192 1.14 1.29 10.56
N TYR A 193 0.29 0.31 10.27
CA TYR A 193 -0.62 0.37 9.13
C TYR A 193 -1.96 -0.25 9.49
N VAL A 194 -2.99 0.10 8.73
CA VAL A 194 -4.26 -0.62 8.72
C VAL A 194 -4.45 -1.26 7.36
N GLU A 195 -5.00 -2.47 7.35
CA GLU A 195 -5.26 -3.20 6.12
C GLU A 195 -6.67 -3.78 6.07
N ARG A 196 -7.14 -4.05 4.86
CA ARG A 196 -8.35 -4.81 4.60
C ARG A 196 -8.08 -5.84 3.52
N ARG A 197 -8.63 -7.05 3.72
CA ARG A 197 -8.54 -8.16 2.78
C ARG A 197 -9.92 -8.57 2.32
N TRP A 198 -10.03 -8.97 1.06
CA TRP A 198 -11.20 -9.64 0.51
C TRP A 198 -10.75 -10.85 -0.26
N GLU A 199 -11.46 -11.96 -0.07
CA GLU A 199 -11.34 -13.14 -0.93
C GLU A 199 -11.81 -12.81 -2.36
N PRO A 200 -11.38 -13.59 -3.37
CA PRO A 200 -11.79 -13.38 -4.76
C PRO A 200 -13.31 -13.26 -4.89
N ALA A 201 -13.76 -12.18 -5.52
CA ALA A 201 -15.18 -11.88 -5.67
C ALA A 201 -15.45 -11.20 -7.02
N ALA A 202 -16.67 -11.39 -7.56
CA ALA A 202 -17.02 -10.94 -8.92
C ALA A 202 -16.79 -9.45 -9.17
N TRP A 203 -17.01 -8.59 -8.17
CA TRP A 203 -16.80 -7.15 -8.29
C TRP A 203 -15.34 -6.79 -8.60
N MET A 204 -14.37 -7.65 -8.24
CA MET A 204 -12.95 -7.43 -8.51
C MET A 204 -12.66 -7.40 -10.01
N GLY A 205 -13.43 -8.13 -10.81
CA GLY A 205 -13.34 -8.17 -12.27
C GLY A 205 -14.08 -7.06 -13.00
N THR A 206 -14.46 -6.00 -12.28
CA THR A 206 -15.20 -4.85 -12.83
C THR A 206 -14.50 -3.53 -12.46
N PRO A 207 -14.85 -2.40 -13.11
CA PRO A 207 -14.34 -1.09 -12.74
C PRO A 207 -14.59 -0.70 -11.28
N ASP A 208 -15.63 -1.25 -10.64
CA ASP A 208 -15.98 -1.01 -9.23
C ASP A 208 -14.83 -1.32 -8.27
N ALA A 209 -13.89 -2.18 -8.66
CA ALA A 209 -12.71 -2.45 -7.84
C ALA A 209 -11.86 -1.20 -7.59
N SER A 210 -11.79 -0.27 -8.53
CA SER A 210 -11.12 1.02 -8.32
C SER A 210 -11.84 1.86 -7.27
N ASP A 211 -13.17 1.88 -7.31
CA ASP A 211 -13.99 2.61 -6.35
C ASP A 211 -13.91 2.02 -4.94
N GLN A 212 -13.82 0.70 -4.83
CA GLN A 212 -13.59 0.01 -3.56
C GLN A 212 -12.23 0.39 -2.96
N VAL A 213 -11.16 0.32 -3.75
CA VAL A 213 -9.81 0.71 -3.30
C VAL A 213 -9.77 2.18 -2.88
N ARG A 214 -10.32 3.07 -3.72
CA ARG A 214 -10.42 4.52 -3.44
C ARG A 214 -11.17 4.79 -2.14
N ARG A 215 -12.32 4.15 -1.93
CA ARG A 215 -13.11 4.31 -0.70
C ARG A 215 -12.32 3.91 0.54
N GLN A 216 -11.57 2.81 0.46
CA GLN A 216 -10.83 2.30 1.62
C GLN A 216 -9.62 3.17 1.93
N TRP A 217 -8.86 3.60 0.93
CA TRP A 217 -7.79 4.58 1.16
C TRP A 217 -8.33 5.92 1.68
N ARG A 218 -9.49 6.39 1.21
CA ARG A 218 -10.16 7.57 1.77
C ARG A 218 -10.52 7.39 3.25
N ALA A 219 -11.08 6.23 3.63
CA ALA A 219 -11.42 5.94 5.02
C ALA A 219 -10.19 5.95 5.94
N MET A 220 -9.03 5.52 5.43
CA MET A 220 -7.76 5.51 6.16
C MET A 220 -7.10 6.90 6.29
N ARG A 221 -7.52 7.92 5.53
CA ARG A 221 -6.89 9.27 5.52
C ARG A 221 -6.74 9.90 6.90
N PRO A 222 -7.74 9.89 7.80
CA PRO A 222 -7.58 10.51 9.12
C PRO A 222 -6.42 9.92 9.94
N LEU A 223 -6.18 8.61 9.83
CA LEU A 223 -5.01 7.97 10.45
C LEU A 223 -3.70 8.40 9.77
N MET A 224 -3.70 8.48 8.44
CA MET A 224 -2.53 8.90 7.66
C MET A 224 -2.14 10.34 7.96
N ASP A 225 -3.11 11.24 8.08
CA ASP A 225 -2.90 12.65 8.41
C ASP A 225 -2.36 12.79 9.84
N TRP A 226 -2.92 12.03 10.79
CA TRP A 226 -2.40 11.98 12.16
C TRP A 226 -0.97 11.46 12.22
N LEU A 227 -0.66 10.40 11.48
CA LEU A 227 0.70 9.86 11.39
C LEU A 227 1.63 10.91 10.77
N ALA A 228 1.24 11.58 9.70
CA ALA A 228 2.04 12.62 9.06
C ALA A 228 2.37 13.78 10.02
N GLU A 229 1.38 14.23 10.80
CA GLU A 229 1.56 15.27 11.83
C GLU A 229 2.57 14.82 12.91
N VAL A 230 2.47 13.56 13.36
CA VAL A 230 3.24 13.07 14.51
C VAL A 230 4.63 12.58 14.13
N VAL A 231 4.77 11.82 13.04
CA VAL A 231 6.06 11.25 12.63
C VAL A 231 6.90 12.24 11.83
N GLY A 232 6.29 13.07 10.98
CA GLY A 232 7.00 13.96 10.07
C GLY A 232 8.00 13.23 9.12
N PRO A 233 8.82 13.98 8.36
CA PRO A 233 9.85 13.40 7.50
C PRO A 233 10.95 12.72 8.32
N GLY A 234 11.42 11.57 7.86
CA GLY A 234 12.62 10.93 8.39
C GLY A 234 13.90 11.66 7.98
N ASP A 235 14.94 11.54 8.81
CA ASP A 235 16.27 12.04 8.46
C ASP A 235 16.79 11.30 7.19
N PRO A 236 17.16 12.02 6.12
CA PRO A 236 17.66 11.42 4.88
C PRO A 236 18.93 10.58 5.08
N ALA A 237 19.72 10.82 6.14
CA ALA A 237 20.87 9.97 6.48
C ALA A 237 20.48 8.52 6.81
N HIS A 238 19.20 8.28 7.10
CA HIS A 238 18.64 6.97 7.44
C HIS A 238 17.75 6.39 6.33
N ALA A 239 17.58 7.09 5.20
CA ALA A 239 16.68 6.71 4.09
C ALA A 239 17.12 5.48 3.26
N GLY A 240 18.24 4.84 3.62
CA GLY A 240 18.94 3.87 2.76
C GLY A 240 18.79 2.38 3.09
N LYS A 241 17.93 1.97 4.02
CA LYS A 241 17.73 0.53 4.32
C LYS A 241 16.35 0.07 3.91
N THR A 242 16.09 0.08 2.61
CA THR A 242 15.07 -0.76 1.99
C THR A 242 15.44 -2.23 2.22
N GLY A 243 15.22 -2.73 3.43
CA GLY A 243 14.95 -4.14 3.62
C GLY A 243 13.65 -4.41 2.87
N GLY A 244 13.71 -5.21 1.82
CA GLY A 244 12.54 -5.69 1.12
C GLY A 244 11.63 -6.38 2.13
N GLN A 245 10.67 -5.64 2.68
CA GLN A 245 9.50 -6.24 3.28
C GLN A 245 8.65 -6.69 2.09
N ASP A 246 9.03 -7.86 1.58
CA ASP A 246 8.20 -8.65 0.70
C ASP A 246 6.99 -9.09 1.53
N GLY A 247 5.94 -8.28 1.46
CA GLY A 247 4.71 -8.45 2.23
C GLY A 247 4.65 -7.54 3.44
N LEU A 248 3.57 -6.78 3.53
CA LEU A 248 3.01 -6.37 4.82
C LEU A 248 2.52 -7.57 5.61
#